data_AF-A0A9E6MDW6-F1
#
_entry.id   AF-A0A9E6MDW6-F1
#
_cell.length_a   1.000
_cell.length_b   1.000
_cell.length_c   1.000
_cell.angle_alpha   90.00
_cell.angle_beta   90.00
_cell.angle_gamma   90.00
#
_symmetry.space_group_name_H-M   'P 1'
#
loop_
_entity.id
_entity.type
_entity.pdbx_description
1 polymer ?
#
loop_
_entity_poly.entity_id
_entity_poly.type
_entity_poly.pdbx_seq_one_letter_code
_entity_poly.pdbx_strand_id
1 'polypeptide(L)' 'MKELIKRTTCFIYVRKSTDVEDKQVLSVEAQIVELRKYAADNNMKIAGVIIEKQSAKTPGRKSSMP' A
#
# COMPACT_ATOMS: atom_id res chain seq x y z
N MET A 1 16.94 -14.42 -32.21
CA MET A 1 16.58 -14.67 -30.79
C MET A 1 16.15 -13.36 -30.17
N LYS A 2 14.85 -13.15 -29.94
CA LYS A 2 14.39 -12.08 -29.06
C LYS A 2 14.28 -12.71 -27.68
N GLU A 3 15.26 -12.45 -26.82
CA GLU A 3 15.05 -12.70 -25.40
C GLU A 3 13.81 -11.93 -24.99
N LEU A 4 12.73 -12.66 -24.72
CA LEU A 4 11.53 -12.13 -24.10
C LEU A 4 11.94 -11.71 -22.71
N ILE A 5 12.33 -10.44 -22.56
CA ILE A 5 12.56 -9.81 -21.26
C ILE A 5 11.26 -9.97 -20.50
N LYS A 6 11.24 -10.97 -19.61
CA LYS A 6 10.07 -11.34 -18.82
C LYS A 6 9.89 -10.25 -17.77
N ARG A 7 9.08 -9.24 -18.09
CA ARG A 7 8.74 -8.18 -17.15
C ARG A 7 7.91 -8.77 -16.01
N THR A 8 8.54 -8.93 -14.84
CA THR A 8 7.86 -9.34 -13.62
C THR A 8 6.81 -8.31 -13.27
N THR A 9 5.54 -8.72 -13.28
CA THR A 9 4.42 -7.86 -12.96
C THR A 9 4.16 -7.95 -11.45
N CYS A 10 4.14 -6.82 -10.75
CA CYS A 10 3.97 -6.73 -9.31
C CYS A 10 2.82 -5.78 -8.93
N PHE A 11 2.28 -5.99 -7.74
CA PHE A 11 1.36 -5.05 -7.09
C PHE A 11 2.08 -4.41 -5.90
N ILE A 12 1.86 -3.12 -5.70
CA ILE A 12 2.33 -2.41 -4.51
C ILE A 12 1.21 -2.46 -3.49
N TYR A 13 1.46 -3.05 -2.32
CA TYR A 13 0.52 -3.04 -1.20
C TYR A 13 1.09 -2.20 -0.06
N VAL A 14 0.34 -1.20 0.38
CA VAL A 14 0.75 -0.28 1.44
C VAL A 14 -0.35 -0.22 2.50
N ARG A 15 0.02 -0.36 3.77
CA ARG A 15 -0.89 -0.31 4.92
C ARG A 15 -0.35 0.66 5.96
N LYS A 16 -1.21 1.54 6.48
CA LYS A 16 -0.89 2.44 7.60
C LYS A 16 -1.65 1.95 8.83
N SER A 17 -0.95 1.60 9.90
CA SER A 17 -1.54 0.97 11.09
C SER A 17 -2.01 1.96 12.18
N THR A 18 -1.93 3.28 11.97
CA THR A 18 -2.28 4.24 13.04
C THR A 18 -2.87 5.55 12.51
N ASP A 19 -4.01 5.88 13.09
CA ASP A 19 -4.85 7.07 12.93
C ASP A 19 -4.24 8.28 13.65
N VAL A 20 -2.98 8.61 13.33
CA VAL A 20 -2.40 9.90 13.72
C VAL A 20 -2.49 10.77 12.47
N GLU A 21 -3.58 11.53 12.38
CA GLU A 21 -3.97 12.32 11.21
C GLU A 21 -3.14 13.61 11.04
N ASP A 22 -2.50 14.12 12.09
CA ASP A 22 -2.07 15.53 12.04
C ASP A 22 -0.76 15.84 11.27
N LYS A 23 0.06 14.86 10.88
CA LYS A 23 1.31 15.13 10.12
C LYS A 23 1.72 14.06 9.08
N GLN A 24 0.91 13.03 8.85
CA GLN A 24 1.37 11.78 8.23
C GLN A 24 0.76 11.44 6.85
N VAL A 25 0.42 12.43 6.03
CA VAL A 25 0.16 12.16 4.60
C VAL A 25 1.45 11.72 3.89
N LEU A 26 2.61 12.23 4.35
CA LEU A 26 3.94 11.91 3.81
C LEU A 26 4.34 10.44 3.90
N SER A 27 3.94 9.68 4.93
CA SER A 27 4.48 8.32 5.14
C SER A 27 3.97 7.29 4.13
N VAL A 28 2.71 7.37 3.69
CA VAL A 28 2.14 6.41 2.72
C VAL A 28 2.57 6.76 1.30
N GLU A 29 2.52 8.04 0.93
CA GLU A 29 2.97 8.49 -0.39
C GLU A 29 4.47 8.26 -0.58
N ALA A 30 5.30 8.53 0.43
CA ALA A 30 6.73 8.23 0.36
C ALA A 30 7.01 6.74 0.14
N GLN A 31 6.29 5.85 0.84
CA GLN A 31 6.40 4.40 0.63
C GLN A 31 6.04 3.99 -0.80
N ILE A 32 4.98 4.56 -1.37
CA ILE A 32 4.57 4.29 -2.75
C ILE A 32 5.63 4.79 -3.74
N VAL A 33 6.17 5.99 -3.52
CA VAL A 33 7.21 6.58 -4.39
C VAL A 33 8.48 5.74 -4.38
N GLU A 34 8.92 5.28 -3.21
CA GLU A 34 10.11 4.43 -3.08
C GLU A 34 9.91 3.06 -3.77
N LEU A 35 8.76 2.42 -3.56
CA LEU A 35 8.42 1.15 -4.22
C LEU A 35 8.28 1.30 -5.74
N ARG A 36 7.76 2.43 -6.21
CA ARG A 36 7.73 2.76 -7.64
C ARG A 36 9.11 2.93 -8.23
N LYS A 37 10.00 3.61 -7.52
CA LYS A 37 11.39 3.77 -7.92
C LYS A 37 12.10 2.42 -8.01
N TYR A 38 11.96 1.59 -6.98
CA TYR A 38 12.53 0.24 -6.96
C TYR A 38 12.02 -0.62 -8.15
N ALA A 39 10.72 -0.58 -8.43
CA ALA A 39 10.16 -1.31 -9.56
C ALA A 39 10.69 -0.80 -10.92
N ALA A 40 10.89 0.53 -11.05
CA ALA A 40 11.46 1.12 -12.25
C ALA A 40 12.93 0.70 -12.45
N ASP A 41 13.75 0.76 -11.39
CA ASP A 41 15.15 0.33 -11.40
C ASP A 41 15.29 -1.17 -11.73
N ASN A 42 14.34 -2.01 -11.30
CA ASN A 42 14.34 -3.45 -11.54
C ASN A 42 13.54 -3.89 -12.78
N ASN A 43 13.13 -2.93 -13.63
CA ASN A 43 12.36 -3.19 -14.86
C ASN A 43 11.06 -4.01 -14.63
N MET A 44 10.45 -3.85 -13.45
CA MET A 44 9.22 -4.50 -13.04
C MET A 44 8.00 -3.68 -13.48
N LYS A 45 6.90 -4.37 -13.84
CA LYS A 45 5.66 -3.71 -14.23
C LYS A 45 4.72 -3.63 -13.03
N ILE A 46 4.38 -2.43 -12.60
CA ILE A 46 3.38 -2.24 -11.54
C ILE A 46 1.98 -2.37 -12.16
N ALA A 47 1.22 -3.39 -11.76
CA ALA A 47 -0.16 -3.58 -12.19
C ALA A 47 -1.16 -2.71 -11.41
N GLY A 48 -0.82 -2.33 -10.18
CA GLY A 48 -1.67 -1.48 -9.34
C GLY A 48 -1.05 -1.19 -7.99
N VAL A 49 -1.66 -0.24 -7.27
CA VAL A 49 -1.32 0.11 -5.89
C VAL A 49 -2.56 -0.10 -5.03
N ILE A 50 -2.45 -0.91 -3.99
CA ILE A 50 -3.49 -1.19 -3.01
C ILE A 50 -3.10 -0.48 -1.73
N ILE A 51 -3.95 0.42 -1.24
CA ILE A 51 -3.73 1.16 0.00
C ILE A 51 -4.78 0.70 1.00
N GLU A 52 -4.35 -0.09 1.98
CA GLU A 52 -5.23 -0.52 3.06
C GLU A 52 -5.22 0.52 4.19
N LYS A 53 -6.29 1.34 4.23
CA LYS A 53 -6.60 2.24 5.33
C LYS A 53 -7.56 1.53 6.28
N GLN A 54 -7.08 0.50 6.98
CA GLN A 54 -7.94 -0.18 7.97
C GLN A 54 -8.06 0.71 9.22
N SER A 55 -9.12 1.51 9.26
CA SER A 55 -9.50 2.22 10.48
C SER A 55 -10.05 1.20 11.47
N ALA A 56 -9.21 0.77 12.41
CA ALA A 56 -9.59 -0.15 13.49
C ALA A 56 -10.36 0.57 14.63
N LYS A 57 -11.29 1.46 14.28
CA LYS A 57 -12.26 2.09 15.18
C LYS A 57 -13.61 1.94 14.47
N THR A 58 -14.53 1.03 14.75
CA THR A 58 -14.86 0.23 15.93
C THR A 58 -15.92 -0.76 15.41
N PRO A 59 -15.87 -2.10 15.63
CA PRO A 59 -17.12 -2.85 15.72
C PRO A 59 -17.75 -2.42 17.05
N GLY A 60 -18.48 -1.30 17.01
CA GLY A 60 -19.20 -0.76 18.16
C GLY A 60 -20.34 -1.70 18.50
N ARG A 61 -20.06 -2.77 19.24
CA ARG A 61 -21.07 -3.50 19.98
C ARG A 61 -20.50 -3.94 21.32
N LYS A 62 -20.28 -2.95 22.19
CA LYS A 62 -20.32 -3.19 23.63
C LYS A 62 -21.74 -2.88 24.10
N SER A 63 -22.40 -3.93 24.57
CA SER A 63 -23.45 -3.96 25.60
C SER A 63 -24.66 -3.01 25.47
N SER A 64 -25.81 -3.59 25.14
CA SER A 64 -27.00 -3.35 25.95
C SER A 64 -27.69 -4.70 26.21
N MET A 65 -27.53 -5.19 27.44
CA MET A 65 -28.47 -6.08 28.13
C MET A 65 -29.91 -5.56 27.96
N PRO A 66 -30.91 -6.44 28.01
CA PRO A 66 -31.44 -6.91 29.30
C PRO A 66 -30.94 -8.30 29.71
#